data_AF-A0A3A6N188-F1
#
_entry.id   AF-A0A3A6N188-F1
#
_cell.length_a   1.000
_cell.length_b   1.000
_cell.length_c   1.000
_cell.angle_alpha   90.00
_cell.angle_beta   90.00
_cell.angle_gamma   90.00
#
_symmetry.space_group_name_H-M   'P 1'
#
loop_
_entity.id
_entity.type
_entity.pdbx_description
1 polymer ?
#
loop_
_entity_poly.entity_id
_entity_poly.type
_entity_poly.pdbx_seq_one_letter_code
_entity_poly.pdbx_strand_id
1 'polypeptide(L)'
;MGATALSPNIEANYNLILSHEQQFAKNVATIVMEKPEISVWMFLFPFVLIPFMQRYQQFQESVNLFSQGYLFTKKLTLDAALRVSTEGRSKEEALADAAVLVNRGGGAPGQDTESGFTDHRQKVRDRQIAEIALLADHYHALLGSTGNSYSSLVAGAYKFRENYTKFLIRLEEAEKRVNQASLRAYGNEVENLPDIIFKMERALAALRANETQKIFGQK
;
A
#
# COMPACT_ATOMS: atom_id res chain seq x y z
N MET A 1 -24.17 -30.68 21.11
CA MET A 1 -24.33 -29.59 20.12
C MET A 1 -22.96 -28.96 19.93
N GLY A 2 -22.21 -29.40 18.91
CA GLY A 2 -20.90 -28.85 18.62
C GLY A 2 -21.06 -27.49 17.96
N ALA A 3 -20.52 -26.45 18.58
CA ALA A 3 -20.33 -25.18 17.88
C ALA A 3 -19.40 -25.45 16.70
N THR A 4 -19.94 -25.41 15.48
CA THR A 4 -19.15 -25.36 14.26
C THR A 4 -18.28 -24.12 14.38
N ALA A 5 -17.01 -24.31 14.76
CA ALA A 5 -16.03 -23.25 14.68
C ALA A 5 -16.05 -22.76 13.23
N LEU A 6 -16.47 -21.52 13.02
CA LEU A 6 -16.48 -20.89 11.69
C LEU A 6 -15.07 -20.97 11.15
N SER A 7 -14.83 -21.86 10.18
CA SER A 7 -13.56 -21.93 9.48
C SER A 7 -13.35 -20.61 8.72
N PRO A 8 -12.15 -20.02 8.75
CA PRO A 8 -11.86 -18.81 7.99
C PRO A 8 -12.25 -19.00 6.52
N ASN A 9 -13.09 -18.10 5.99
CA ASN A 9 -13.32 -18.04 4.55
C ASN A 9 -12.21 -17.21 3.92
N ILE A 10 -11.17 -17.88 3.45
CA ILE A 10 -9.94 -17.27 2.92
C ILE A 10 -10.25 -16.31 1.77
N GLU A 11 -11.16 -16.66 0.86
CA GLU A 11 -11.54 -15.80 -0.27
C GLU A 11 -12.30 -14.55 0.19
N ALA A 12 -13.23 -14.69 1.14
CA ALA A 12 -13.93 -13.54 1.72
C ALA A 12 -12.96 -12.61 2.44
N ASN A 13 -12.03 -13.18 3.21
CA ASN A 13 -10.98 -12.42 3.90
C ASN A 13 -10.08 -11.69 2.91
N TYR A 14 -9.66 -12.36 1.83
CA TYR A 14 -8.88 -11.75 0.76
C TYR A 14 -9.57 -10.50 0.20
N ASN A 15 -10.88 -10.59 -0.11
CA ASN A 15 -11.65 -9.46 -0.63
C ASN A 15 -11.77 -8.30 0.37
N LEU A 16 -11.96 -8.61 1.66
CA LEU A 16 -11.98 -7.60 2.72
C LEU A 16 -10.63 -6.87 2.83
N ILE A 17 -9.52 -7.62 2.78
CA ILE A 17 -8.17 -7.06 2.86
C ILE A 17 -7.86 -6.23 1.61
N LEU A 18 -8.13 -6.76 0.41
CA LEU A 18 -7.87 -6.06 -0.85
C LEU A 18 -8.67 -4.76 -0.95
N SER A 19 -9.95 -4.79 -0.57
CA SER A 19 -10.80 -3.58 -0.58
C SER A 19 -10.27 -2.53 0.38
N HIS A 20 -9.82 -2.95 1.57
CA HIS A 20 -9.18 -2.06 2.54
C HIS A 20 -7.88 -1.45 1.99
N GLU A 21 -6.97 -2.25 1.44
CA GLU A 21 -5.69 -1.79 0.90
C GLU A 21 -5.88 -0.79 -0.25
N GLN A 22 -6.85 -1.04 -1.14
CA GLN A 22 -7.21 -0.12 -2.21
C GLN A 22 -7.72 1.22 -1.67
N GLN A 23 -8.60 1.19 -0.67
CA GLN A 23 -9.12 2.40 -0.04
C GLN A 23 -8.01 3.16 0.70
N PHE A 24 -7.14 2.44 1.41
CA PHE A 24 -6.00 3.00 2.13
C PHE A 24 -5.04 3.69 1.16
N ALA A 25 -4.66 3.01 0.07
CA ALA A 25 -3.80 3.56 -0.99
C ALA A 25 -4.39 4.85 -1.60
N LYS A 26 -5.69 4.85 -1.89
CA LYS A 26 -6.40 6.03 -2.41
C LYS A 26 -6.40 7.18 -1.40
N ASN A 27 -6.58 6.91 -0.12
CA ASN A 27 -6.54 7.92 0.93
C ASN A 27 -5.15 8.55 1.05
N VAL A 28 -4.09 7.73 1.03
CA VAL A 28 -2.70 8.22 1.00
C VAL A 28 -2.47 9.09 -0.23
N ALA A 29 -2.81 8.59 -1.42
CA ALA A 29 -2.64 9.31 -2.67
C ALA A 29 -3.37 10.66 -2.69
N THR A 30 -4.59 10.72 -2.13
CA THR A 30 -5.39 11.96 -2.05
C THR A 30 -4.79 12.98 -1.07
N ILE A 31 -4.09 12.53 -0.03
CA ILE A 31 -3.39 13.43 0.91
C ILE A 31 -2.08 13.94 0.32
N VAL A 32 -1.37 13.09 -0.42
CA VAL A 32 -0.07 13.42 -1.02
C VAL A 32 -0.23 14.32 -2.26
N MET A 33 -1.21 14.01 -3.11
CA MET A 33 -1.55 14.83 -4.27
C MET A 33 -2.42 16.00 -3.79
N GLU A 34 -1.93 17.23 -3.97
CA GLU A 34 -2.71 18.42 -3.58
C GLU A 34 -3.93 18.56 -4.50
N LYS A 35 -5.14 18.54 -3.91
CA LYS A 35 -6.38 18.73 -4.67
C LYS A 35 -6.42 20.16 -5.24
N PRO A 36 -6.77 20.35 -6.52
CA PRO A 36 -6.96 21.69 -7.05
C PRO A 36 -8.09 22.42 -6.30
N GLU A 37 -7.79 23.59 -5.74
CA GLU A 37 -8.76 24.41 -5.02
C GLU A 37 -9.81 25.00 -5.97
N ILE A 38 -11.07 24.96 -5.54
CA ILE A 38 -12.18 25.61 -6.26
C ILE A 38 -12.13 27.10 -5.94
N SER A 39 -11.86 27.91 -6.96
CA SER A 39 -11.93 29.37 -6.86
C SER A 39 -13.39 29.85 -6.93
N VAL A 40 -13.77 30.79 -6.07
CA VAL A 40 -15.11 31.43 -6.10
C VAL A 40 -15.40 32.08 -7.46
N TRP A 41 -14.36 32.52 -8.18
CA TRP A 41 -14.46 33.07 -9.54
C TRP A 41 -14.95 32.07 -10.59
N MET A 42 -14.82 30.77 -10.33
CA MET A 42 -15.26 29.69 -11.22
C MET A 42 -16.80 29.57 -11.29
N PHE A 43 -17.51 30.06 -10.27
CA PHE A 43 -18.97 30.21 -10.29
C PHE A 43 -19.42 31.45 -11.07
N LEU A 44 -18.55 32.47 -11.18
CA LEU A 44 -18.83 33.74 -11.84
C LEU A 44 -18.48 33.73 -13.34
N PHE A 45 -17.50 32.94 -13.78
CA PHE A 45 -17.04 32.90 -15.17
C PHE A 45 -16.87 31.47 -15.71
N PRO A 46 -17.78 30.97 -16.58
CA PRO A 46 -17.78 29.58 -17.04
C PRO A 46 -16.56 29.19 -17.92
N PHE A 47 -15.85 30.15 -18.51
CA PHE A 47 -14.66 29.86 -19.33
C PHE A 47 -13.44 29.37 -18.51
N VAL A 48 -13.40 29.66 -17.21
CA VAL A 48 -12.34 29.18 -16.28
C VAL A 48 -12.56 27.71 -15.88
N LEU A 49 -13.76 27.15 -16.13
CA LEU A 49 -14.08 25.75 -15.88
C LEU A 49 -13.19 24.80 -16.68
N ILE A 50 -12.89 25.13 -17.93
CA ILE A 50 -12.14 24.25 -18.84
C ILE A 50 -10.73 23.94 -18.31
N PRO A 51 -9.86 24.93 -18.00
CA PRO A 51 -8.54 24.65 -17.43
C PRO A 51 -8.60 24.05 -16.02
N PHE A 52 -9.64 24.36 -15.22
CA PHE A 52 -9.85 23.71 -13.94
C PHE A 52 -10.16 22.21 -14.10
N MET A 53 -11.05 21.85 -15.04
CA MET A 53 -11.40 20.46 -15.33
C MET A 53 -10.18 19.66 -15.81
N GLN A 54 -9.31 20.27 -16.61
CA GLN A 54 -8.04 19.65 -17.01
C GLN A 54 -7.11 19.39 -15.82
N ARG A 55 -6.95 20.37 -14.91
CA ARG A 55 -6.17 20.19 -13.67
C ARG A 55 -6.79 19.13 -12.76
N TYR A 56 -8.10 19.06 -12.69
CA TYR A 56 -8.81 18.04 -11.92
C TYR A 56 -8.63 16.64 -12.52
N GLN A 57 -8.66 16.51 -13.85
CA GLN A 57 -8.36 15.25 -14.55
C GLN A 57 -6.91 14.80 -14.29
N GLN A 58 -5.94 15.70 -14.44
CA GLN A 58 -4.52 15.42 -14.13
C GLN A 58 -4.32 15.02 -12.66
N PHE A 59 -5.05 15.65 -11.74
CA PHE A 59 -5.07 15.27 -10.33
C PHE A 59 -5.60 13.84 -10.15
N GLN A 60 -6.73 13.49 -10.77
CA GLN A 60 -7.29 12.12 -10.68
C GLN A 60 -6.34 11.07 -11.27
N GLU A 61 -5.68 11.37 -12.39
CA GLU A 61 -4.66 10.51 -13.00
C GLU A 61 -3.46 10.33 -12.07
N SER A 62 -2.97 11.41 -11.47
CA SER A 62 -1.84 11.38 -10.53
C SER A 62 -2.17 10.59 -9.26
N VAL A 63 -3.37 10.77 -8.70
CA VAL A 63 -3.89 9.99 -7.58
C VAL A 63 -3.96 8.51 -7.94
N ASN A 64 -4.46 8.18 -9.14
CA ASN A 64 -4.56 6.80 -9.59
C ASN A 64 -3.18 6.14 -9.76
N LEU A 65 -2.24 6.80 -10.44
CA LEU A 65 -0.87 6.30 -10.64
C LEU A 65 -0.15 6.11 -9.31
N PHE A 66 -0.24 7.09 -8.41
CA PHE A 66 0.36 6.98 -7.08
C PHE A 66 -0.26 5.86 -6.26
N SER A 67 -1.60 5.75 -6.26
CA SER A 67 -2.31 4.69 -5.56
C SER A 67 -1.90 3.32 -6.07
N GLN A 68 -1.71 3.15 -7.39
CA GLN A 68 -1.23 1.90 -7.97
C GLN A 68 0.20 1.59 -7.56
N GLY A 69 1.11 2.57 -7.62
CA GLY A 69 2.50 2.42 -7.20
C GLY A 69 2.62 2.05 -5.72
N TYR A 70 1.85 2.71 -4.84
CA TYR A 70 1.81 2.39 -3.42
C TYR A 70 1.24 0.99 -3.16
N LEU A 71 0.14 0.64 -3.84
CA LEU A 71 -0.57 -0.65 -3.67
C LEU A 71 0.21 -1.84 -4.23
N PHE A 72 1.16 -1.62 -5.14
CA PHE A 72 1.86 -2.67 -5.87
C PHE A 72 2.43 -3.76 -4.96
N THR A 73 3.28 -3.40 -3.99
CA THR A 73 3.92 -4.38 -3.09
C THR A 73 2.89 -5.07 -2.19
N LYS A 74 1.86 -4.35 -1.75
CA LYS A 74 0.78 -4.85 -0.88
C LYS A 74 -0.06 -5.89 -1.60
N LYS A 75 -0.58 -5.56 -2.77
CA LYS A 75 -1.38 -6.47 -3.60
C LYS A 75 -0.56 -7.70 -4.00
N LEU A 76 0.67 -7.50 -4.45
CA LEU A 76 1.55 -8.59 -4.83
C LEU A 76 1.77 -9.58 -3.68
N THR A 77 1.98 -9.06 -2.46
CA THR A 77 2.16 -9.89 -1.28
C THR A 77 0.87 -10.57 -0.85
N LEU A 78 -0.27 -9.89 -0.93
CA LEU A 78 -1.58 -10.46 -0.62
C LEU A 78 -1.93 -11.61 -1.57
N ASP A 79 -1.66 -11.44 -2.86
CA ASP A 79 -1.83 -12.48 -3.88
C ASP A 79 -0.93 -13.69 -3.59
N ALA A 80 0.33 -13.45 -3.19
CA ALA A 80 1.24 -14.51 -2.76
C ALA A 80 0.74 -15.24 -1.51
N ALA A 81 0.26 -14.51 -0.51
CA ALA A 81 -0.29 -15.09 0.73
C ALA A 81 -1.55 -15.92 0.48
N LEU A 82 -2.39 -15.51 -0.48
CA LEU A 82 -3.54 -16.29 -0.93
C LEU A 82 -3.09 -17.63 -1.51
N ARG A 83 -2.15 -17.64 -2.46
CA ARG A 83 -1.65 -18.87 -3.11
C ARG A 83 -1.07 -19.86 -2.10
N VAL A 84 -0.31 -19.39 -1.13
CA VAL A 84 0.20 -20.26 -0.05
C VAL A 84 -0.95 -20.85 0.77
N SER A 85 -2.00 -20.08 1.03
CA SER A 85 -3.14 -20.51 1.83
C SER A 85 -4.11 -21.45 1.08
N THR A 86 -4.16 -21.40 -0.25
CA THR A 86 -5.09 -22.19 -1.08
C THR A 86 -4.42 -23.32 -1.88
N GLU A 87 -3.21 -23.10 -2.38
CA GLU A 87 -2.48 -24.04 -3.25
C GLU A 87 -1.47 -24.91 -2.47
N GLY A 88 -1.30 -24.67 -1.17
CA GLY A 88 -0.35 -25.43 -0.33
C GLY A 88 1.12 -25.21 -0.68
N ARG A 89 1.44 -24.15 -1.44
CA ARG A 89 2.82 -23.76 -1.74
C ARG A 89 3.57 -23.32 -0.49
N SER A 90 4.89 -23.46 -0.51
CA SER A 90 5.71 -22.88 0.56
C SER A 90 5.68 -21.35 0.49
N LYS A 91 5.84 -20.70 1.64
CA LYS A 91 5.95 -19.24 1.74
C LYS A 91 7.14 -18.73 0.93
N GLU A 92 8.23 -19.48 0.94
CA GLU A 92 9.48 -19.18 0.26
C GLU A 92 9.28 -19.11 -1.27
N GLU A 93 8.58 -20.08 -1.86
CA GLU A 93 8.28 -20.09 -3.30
C GLU A 93 7.41 -18.92 -3.72
N ALA A 94 6.34 -18.64 -2.97
CA ALA A 94 5.43 -17.55 -3.31
C ALA A 94 6.09 -16.16 -3.17
N LEU A 95 7.01 -15.99 -2.20
CA LEU A 95 7.79 -14.76 -2.07
C LEU A 95 8.87 -14.64 -3.15
N ALA A 96 9.45 -15.75 -3.62
CA ALA A 96 10.36 -15.73 -4.75
C ALA A 96 9.65 -15.26 -6.04
N ASP A 97 8.44 -15.76 -6.30
CA ASP A 97 7.61 -15.30 -7.42
C ASP A 97 7.29 -13.80 -7.34
N ALA A 98 6.96 -13.31 -6.14
CA ALA A 98 6.76 -11.88 -5.90
C ALA A 98 8.05 -11.07 -6.16
N ALA A 99 9.21 -11.53 -5.69
CA ALA A 99 10.49 -10.87 -5.91
C ALA A 99 10.84 -10.77 -7.41
N VAL A 100 10.52 -11.80 -8.21
CA VAL A 100 10.69 -11.77 -9.67
C VAL A 100 9.87 -10.63 -10.29
N LEU A 101 8.63 -10.43 -9.85
CA LEU A 101 7.76 -9.37 -10.36
C LEU A 101 8.22 -7.97 -9.95
N VAL A 102 8.77 -7.79 -8.75
CA VAL A 102 9.44 -6.54 -8.35
C VAL A 102 10.64 -6.25 -9.24
N ASN A 103 11.48 -7.26 -9.49
CA ASN A 103 12.68 -7.10 -10.31
C ASN A 103 12.38 -6.78 -11.78
N ARG A 104 11.23 -7.23 -12.30
CA ARG A 104 10.72 -6.89 -13.64
C ARG A 104 10.15 -5.47 -13.76
N GLY A 105 10.16 -4.68 -12.69
CA GLY A 105 9.76 -3.27 -12.74
C GLY A 105 8.28 -2.99 -12.54
N GLY A 106 7.55 -3.88 -11.85
CA GLY A 106 6.08 -3.86 -11.72
C GLY A 106 5.42 -2.63 -11.06
N GLY A 107 6.11 -1.51 -10.86
CA GLY A 107 5.55 -0.27 -10.28
C GLY A 107 5.65 0.99 -11.13
N ALA A 108 6.26 0.97 -12.32
CA ALA A 108 6.39 2.16 -13.18
C ALA A 108 5.96 1.85 -14.63
N PRO A 109 5.03 2.62 -15.23
CA PRO A 109 4.71 2.47 -16.64
C PRO A 109 5.91 2.87 -17.51
N GLY A 110 6.37 1.98 -18.38
CA GLY A 110 7.13 2.36 -19.58
C GLY A 110 8.66 2.44 -19.48
N GLN A 111 9.34 1.48 -18.84
CA GLN A 111 10.77 1.26 -19.11
C GLN A 111 11.10 -0.24 -19.24
N ASP A 112 10.77 -0.79 -20.41
CA ASP A 112 11.62 -1.82 -21.01
C ASP A 112 12.92 -1.12 -21.40
N THR A 113 13.97 -1.23 -20.59
CA THR A 113 15.31 -0.82 -21.01
C THR A 113 16.35 -1.79 -20.46
N GLU A 114 16.79 -2.66 -21.36
CA GLU A 114 18.17 -3.13 -21.41
C GLU A 114 19.11 -1.91 -21.38
N SER A 115 19.51 -1.43 -20.20
CA SER A 115 20.69 -0.58 -20.02
C SER A 115 20.95 -0.30 -18.54
N GLY A 116 22.01 -0.91 -18.01
CA GLY A 116 22.69 -0.49 -16.77
C GLY A 116 21.84 -0.51 -15.50
N PHE A 117 21.89 -1.62 -14.76
CA PHE A 117 21.49 -1.61 -13.34
C PHE A 117 22.35 -0.60 -12.59
N THR A 118 21.83 0.59 -12.31
CA THR A 118 22.45 1.46 -11.32
C THR A 118 22.24 0.81 -9.96
N ASP A 119 23.30 0.71 -9.16
CA ASP A 119 23.29 0.14 -7.80
C ASP A 119 22.14 0.71 -6.94
N HIS A 120 21.76 1.97 -7.17
CA HIS A 120 20.66 2.62 -6.45
C HIS A 120 19.26 2.11 -6.81
N ARG A 121 18.95 1.84 -8.10
CA ARG A 121 17.64 1.29 -8.49
C ARG A 121 17.47 -0.15 -8.02
N GLN A 122 18.55 -0.94 -8.02
CA GLN A 122 18.53 -2.28 -7.44
C GLN A 122 18.27 -2.23 -5.93
N LYS A 123 18.90 -1.29 -5.22
CA LYS A 123 18.62 -1.07 -3.79
C LYS A 123 17.16 -0.77 -3.51
N VAL A 124 16.44 -0.04 -4.38
CA VAL A 124 14.98 0.18 -4.21
C VAL A 124 14.23 -1.16 -4.22
N ARG A 125 14.52 -2.02 -5.21
CA ARG A 125 13.91 -3.34 -5.34
C ARG A 125 14.20 -4.23 -4.14
N ASP A 126 15.45 -4.26 -3.67
CA ASP A 126 15.84 -5.05 -2.50
C ASP A 126 15.07 -4.61 -1.25
N ARG A 127 14.83 -3.29 -1.08
CA ARG A 127 14.01 -2.78 0.03
C ARG A 127 12.53 -3.11 -0.14
N GLN A 128 11.99 -3.10 -1.36
CA GLN A 128 10.62 -3.53 -1.64
C GLN A 128 10.43 -5.03 -1.35
N ILE A 129 11.42 -5.87 -1.67
CA ILE A 129 11.39 -7.30 -1.33
C ILE A 129 11.38 -7.51 0.18
N ALA A 130 12.14 -6.72 0.94
CA ALA A 130 12.11 -6.77 2.41
C ALA A 130 10.76 -6.30 3.00
N GLU A 131 10.12 -5.30 2.40
CA GLU A 131 8.75 -4.87 2.75
C GLU A 131 7.75 -6.01 2.49
N ILE A 132 7.80 -6.65 1.32
CA ILE A 132 6.97 -7.79 0.93
C ILE A 132 7.09 -8.94 1.95
N ALA A 133 8.30 -9.30 2.37
CA ALA A 133 8.51 -10.37 3.34
C ALA A 133 7.81 -10.09 4.68
N LEU A 134 7.77 -8.82 5.11
CA LEU A 134 7.10 -8.39 6.33
C LEU A 134 5.57 -8.37 6.18
N LEU A 135 5.07 -7.90 5.04
CA LEU A 135 3.64 -7.89 4.72
C LEU A 135 3.08 -9.30 4.59
N ALA A 136 3.90 -10.27 4.17
CA ALA A 136 3.47 -11.65 4.00
C ALA A 136 2.99 -12.28 5.32
N ASP A 137 3.72 -12.05 6.41
CA ASP A 137 3.31 -12.51 7.74
C ASP A 137 1.98 -11.88 8.17
N HIS A 138 1.80 -10.60 7.88
CA HIS A 138 0.56 -9.88 8.17
C HIS A 138 -0.64 -10.45 7.41
N TYR A 139 -0.53 -10.59 6.08
CA TYR A 139 -1.63 -11.09 5.27
C TYR A 139 -1.94 -12.56 5.56
N HIS A 140 -0.94 -13.39 5.85
CA HIS A 140 -1.18 -14.75 6.33
C HIS A 140 -1.99 -14.79 7.62
N ALA A 141 -1.64 -13.96 8.60
CA ALA A 141 -2.38 -13.88 9.85
C ALA A 141 -3.83 -13.41 9.63
N LEU A 142 -4.04 -12.43 8.76
CA LEU A 142 -5.38 -11.92 8.43
C LEU A 142 -6.24 -12.94 7.66
N LEU A 143 -5.67 -13.60 6.65
CA LEU A 143 -6.37 -14.62 5.86
C LEU A 143 -6.82 -15.80 6.73
N GLY A 144 -6.01 -16.18 7.72
CA GLY A 144 -6.34 -17.24 8.68
C GLY A 144 -7.24 -16.79 9.86
N SER A 145 -7.61 -15.51 9.93
CA SER A 145 -8.45 -14.98 11.01
C SER A 145 -9.94 -15.07 10.70
N THR A 146 -10.78 -15.07 11.73
CA THR A 146 -12.24 -15.04 11.57
C THR A 146 -12.77 -13.61 11.74
N GLY A 147 -13.59 -13.15 10.80
CA GLY A 147 -14.15 -11.80 10.82
C GLY A 147 -14.98 -11.49 9.58
N ASN A 148 -15.77 -10.42 9.66
CA ASN A 148 -16.60 -9.89 8.58
C ASN A 148 -16.20 -8.47 8.16
N SER A 149 -15.08 -7.96 8.68
CA SER A 149 -14.53 -6.64 8.39
C SER A 149 -13.01 -6.68 8.55
N TYR A 150 -12.28 -5.80 7.87
CA TYR A 150 -10.83 -5.69 8.06
C TYR A 150 -10.45 -5.49 9.54
N SER A 151 -11.18 -4.64 10.26
CA SER A 151 -10.96 -4.41 11.70
C SER A 151 -11.10 -5.67 12.54
N SER A 152 -12.10 -6.51 12.28
CA SER A 152 -12.26 -7.78 13.00
C SER A 152 -11.19 -8.80 12.63
N LEU A 153 -10.71 -8.82 11.37
CA LEU A 153 -9.57 -9.65 10.98
C LEU A 153 -8.28 -9.23 11.71
N VAL A 154 -7.97 -7.92 11.77
CA VAL A 154 -6.80 -7.41 12.49
C VAL A 154 -6.90 -7.70 13.98
N ALA A 155 -8.06 -7.46 14.59
CA ALA A 155 -8.28 -7.77 15.99
C ALA A 155 -8.13 -9.27 16.28
N GLY A 156 -8.60 -10.15 15.39
CA GLY A 156 -8.44 -11.60 15.49
C GLY A 156 -6.98 -12.05 15.37
N ALA A 157 -6.26 -11.51 14.38
CA ALA A 157 -4.87 -11.84 14.09
C ALA A 157 -3.91 -11.42 15.22
N TYR A 158 -4.04 -10.18 15.71
CA TYR A 158 -3.08 -9.58 16.64
C TYR A 158 -3.52 -9.65 18.11
N LYS A 159 -4.82 -9.79 18.38
CA LYS A 159 -5.49 -9.85 19.70
C LYS A 159 -5.39 -8.57 20.54
N PHE A 160 -4.20 -7.98 20.61
CA PHE A 160 -3.87 -6.82 21.44
C PHE A 160 -3.32 -5.68 20.59
N ARG A 161 -3.59 -4.44 21.02
CA ARG A 161 -3.15 -3.22 20.35
C ARG A 161 -1.63 -3.19 20.20
N GLU A 162 -0.91 -3.60 21.23
CA GLU A 162 0.55 -3.59 21.32
C GLU A 162 1.19 -4.48 20.24
N ASN A 163 0.58 -5.63 19.93
CA ASN A 163 1.07 -6.54 18.91
C ASN A 163 0.91 -5.94 17.51
N TYR A 164 -0.24 -5.33 17.25
CA TYR A 164 -0.49 -4.66 15.97
C TYR A 164 0.40 -3.42 15.81
N THR A 165 0.57 -2.62 16.88
CA THR A 165 1.49 -1.47 16.87
C THR A 165 2.94 -1.89 16.61
N LYS A 166 3.41 -3.00 17.18
CA LYS A 166 4.76 -3.54 16.87
C LYS A 166 4.91 -3.88 15.39
N PHE A 167 3.88 -4.46 14.78
CA PHE A 167 3.87 -4.71 13.34
C PHE A 167 3.93 -3.40 12.55
N LEU A 168 3.09 -2.42 12.87
CA LEU A 168 3.04 -1.14 12.17
C LEU A 168 4.37 -0.38 12.26
N ILE A 169 5.07 -0.41 13.40
CA ILE A 169 6.39 0.20 13.54
C ILE A 169 7.40 -0.45 12.59
N ARG A 170 7.42 -1.79 12.52
CA ARG A 170 8.31 -2.51 11.61
C ARG A 170 7.96 -2.25 10.14
N LEU A 171 6.68 -2.13 9.80
CA LEU A 171 6.22 -1.78 8.46
C LEU A 171 6.66 -0.37 8.08
N GLU A 172 6.45 0.62 8.96
CA GLU A 172 6.87 2.00 8.74
C GLU A 172 8.39 2.10 8.51
N GLU A 173 9.19 1.35 9.27
CA GLU A 173 10.63 1.32 9.08
C GLU A 173 11.02 0.70 7.72
N ALA A 174 10.36 -0.37 7.30
CA ALA A 174 10.58 -1.00 6.00
C ALA A 174 10.23 -0.03 4.84
N GLU A 175 9.11 0.67 4.94
CA GLU A 175 8.69 1.66 3.94
C GLU A 175 9.62 2.88 3.90
N LYS A 176 10.05 3.40 5.06
CA LYS A 176 11.07 4.47 5.12
C LYS A 176 12.36 4.07 4.43
N ARG A 177 12.77 2.80 4.56
CA ARG A 177 13.93 2.26 3.86
C ARG A 177 13.73 2.21 2.34
N VAL A 178 12.52 1.91 1.85
CA VAL A 178 12.17 2.02 0.43
C VAL A 178 12.24 3.48 -0.01
N ASN A 179 11.60 4.40 0.72
CA ASN A 179 11.59 5.84 0.42
C ASN A 179 13.00 6.43 0.33
N GLN A 180 13.88 6.10 1.29
CA GLN A 180 15.27 6.53 1.28
C GLN A 180 16.05 5.99 0.09
N ALA A 181 15.80 4.74 -0.32
CA ALA A 181 16.40 4.18 -1.53
C ALA A 181 15.87 4.90 -2.78
N SER A 182 14.56 5.21 -2.83
CA SER A 182 13.93 5.94 -3.93
C SER A 182 14.48 7.36 -4.05
N LEU A 183 14.73 8.06 -2.95
CA LEU A 183 15.39 9.38 -2.96
C LEU A 183 16.77 9.33 -3.60
N ARG A 184 17.56 8.30 -3.29
CA ARG A 184 18.90 8.12 -3.85
C ARG A 184 18.87 7.73 -5.32
N ALA A 185 17.87 6.94 -5.73
CA ALA A 185 17.75 6.46 -7.09
C ALA A 185 17.14 7.49 -8.05
N TYR A 186 16.17 8.27 -7.58
CA TYR A 186 15.31 9.11 -8.43
C TYR A 186 15.25 10.58 -8.01
N GLY A 187 15.95 11.00 -6.95
CA GLY A 187 15.87 12.37 -6.41
C GLY A 187 16.26 13.48 -7.38
N ASN A 188 17.06 13.16 -8.40
CA ASN A 188 17.42 14.10 -9.47
C ASN A 188 16.51 13.98 -10.71
N GLU A 189 15.72 12.91 -10.81
CA GLU A 189 14.84 12.61 -11.94
C GLU A 189 13.40 13.08 -11.68
N VAL A 190 12.98 13.09 -10.41
CA VAL A 190 11.63 13.44 -9.99
C VAL A 190 11.64 14.75 -9.20
N GLU A 191 10.98 15.76 -9.75
CA GLU A 191 10.83 17.06 -9.10
C GLU A 191 10.11 16.92 -7.75
N ASN A 192 10.60 17.61 -6.72
CA ASN A 192 10.01 17.66 -5.39
C ASN A 192 9.84 16.29 -4.70
N LEU A 193 10.56 15.25 -5.14
CA LEU A 193 10.50 13.91 -4.53
C LEU A 193 10.70 13.90 -3.00
N PRO A 194 11.61 14.69 -2.40
CA PRO A 194 11.73 14.79 -0.94
C PRO A 194 10.45 15.25 -0.24
N ASP A 195 9.75 16.24 -0.79
CA ASP A 195 8.50 16.75 -0.22
C ASP A 195 7.35 15.74 -0.38
N ILE A 196 7.26 15.09 -1.55
CA ILE A 196 6.28 14.02 -1.81
C ILE A 196 6.43 12.88 -0.80
N ILE A 197 7.67 12.41 -0.59
CA ILE A 197 7.97 11.35 0.38
C ILE A 197 7.64 11.80 1.80
N PHE A 198 8.00 13.03 2.18
CA PHE A 198 7.69 13.57 3.50
C PHE A 198 6.17 13.64 3.75
N LYS A 199 5.39 14.15 2.78
CA LYS A 199 3.92 14.16 2.84
C LYS A 199 3.36 12.75 2.96
N MET A 200 3.88 11.81 2.18
CA MET A 200 3.45 10.41 2.22
C MET A 200 3.70 9.78 3.60
N GLU A 201 4.90 9.90 4.16
CA GLU A 201 5.24 9.34 5.47
C GLU A 201 4.33 9.90 6.57
N ARG A 202 4.05 11.21 6.54
CA ARG A 202 3.10 11.84 7.48
C ARG A 202 1.68 11.33 7.30
N ALA A 203 1.22 11.19 6.06
CA ALA A 203 -0.11 10.66 5.75
C ALA A 203 -0.26 9.23 6.27
N LEU A 204 0.73 8.37 6.03
CA LEU A 204 0.76 6.98 6.51
C LEU A 204 0.69 6.90 8.03
N ALA A 205 1.52 7.68 8.74
CA ALA A 205 1.52 7.71 10.20
C ALA A 205 0.16 8.14 10.76
N ALA A 206 -0.45 9.19 10.20
CA ALA A 206 -1.76 9.69 10.63
C ALA A 206 -2.89 8.68 10.37
N LEU A 207 -2.93 8.08 9.18
CA LEU A 207 -3.94 7.09 8.81
C LEU A 207 -3.84 5.83 9.68
N ARG A 208 -2.63 5.32 9.93
CA ARG A 208 -2.38 4.15 10.79
C ARG A 208 -2.73 4.42 12.26
N ALA A 209 -2.46 5.62 12.76
CA ALA A 209 -2.87 6.01 14.11
C ALA A 209 -4.40 6.03 14.24
N ASN A 210 -5.10 6.60 13.26
CA ASN A 210 -6.56 6.62 13.20
C ASN A 210 -7.14 5.19 13.12
N GLU A 211 -6.58 4.35 12.27
CA GLU A 211 -6.96 2.95 12.12
C GLU A 211 -6.76 2.15 13.41
N THR A 212 -5.60 2.26 14.04
CA THR A 212 -5.32 1.60 15.32
C THR A 212 -6.34 2.01 16.39
N GLN A 213 -6.69 3.30 16.45
CA GLN A 213 -7.72 3.81 17.36
C GLN A 213 -9.12 3.25 17.03
N LYS A 214 -9.48 3.12 15.75
CA LYS A 214 -10.76 2.52 15.35
C LYS A 214 -10.85 1.04 15.72
N ILE A 215 -9.76 0.29 15.55
CA ILE A 215 -9.74 -1.16 15.78
C ILE A 215 -9.70 -1.48 17.28
N PHE A 216 -8.88 -0.77 18.06
CA PHE A 216 -8.60 -1.13 19.45
C PHE A 216 -9.04 -0.09 20.49
N GLY A 217 -9.53 1.07 20.07
CA GLY A 217 -9.89 2.18 20.96
C GLY A 217 -11.35 2.19 21.45
N GLN A 218 -12.16 1.22 21.05
CA GLN A 218 -13.55 1.07 21.51
C GLN A 218 -13.70 0.06 22.67
N LYS A 219 -12.68 -0.11 23.51
CA LYS A 219 -12.74 -0.95 24.70
C LYS A 219 -12.74 -0.13 25.98
#